data_AF-A0A7V9GG15-F1
#
_entry.id   AF-A0A7V9GG15-F1
#
_cell.length_a   1.000
_cell.length_b   1.000
_cell.length_c   1.000
_cell.angle_alpha   90.00
_cell.angle_beta   90.00
_cell.angle_gamma   90.00
#
_symmetry.space_group_name_H-M   'P 1'
#
loop_
_entity.id
_entity.type
_entity.pdbx_description
1 polymer ?
#
loop_
_entity_poly.entity_id
_entity_poly.type
_entity_poly.pdbx_seq_one_letter_code
_entity_poly.pdbx_strand_id
1 'polypeptide(L)'
;MSAIRETWFGPSALLTPANAVTIGRLALSPLLLLVVLDGGDSWPALAMWTVLAGTDGVDGYLARRHGTTRSGAFLDPLADKVLVLGAMWALVAVDRWWFVPVALITLRELGIQAFRSYWGRRGLAVPATGWAKVKTVVQAVAVGIALCPALEEVPEIADTALWAAVALTLATGLQYVRAGSRSTRLTGSLR
;
A
#
# COMPACT_ATOMS: atom_id res chain seq x y z
N MET A 1 0.55 20.49 -29.37
CA MET A 1 1.53 21.01 -28.39
C MET A 1 1.08 20.64 -26.99
N SER A 2 1.64 19.59 -26.39
CA SER A 2 1.36 19.26 -24.99
C SER A 2 2.06 20.27 -24.09
N ALA A 3 1.32 20.98 -23.24
CA ALA A 3 1.89 21.83 -22.21
C ALA A 3 2.84 20.98 -21.35
N ILE A 4 4.14 21.29 -21.41
CA ILE A 4 5.14 20.72 -20.51
C ILE A 4 4.73 21.22 -19.13
N ARG A 5 4.18 20.35 -18.27
CA ARG A 5 3.98 20.69 -16.86
C ARG A 5 5.37 20.99 -16.28
N GLU A 6 5.60 22.22 -15.87
CA GLU A 6 6.81 22.60 -15.14
C GLU A 6 6.85 21.78 -13.83
N THR A 7 7.75 20.82 -13.78
CA THR A 7 8.08 20.11 -12.54
C THR A 7 9.10 20.95 -11.80
N TRP A 8 8.80 21.29 -10.54
CA TRP A 8 9.66 22.13 -9.70
C TRP A 8 10.99 21.42 -9.36
N PHE A 9 11.03 20.10 -9.50
CA PHE A 9 12.15 19.24 -9.14
C PHE A 9 12.53 18.30 -10.27
N GLY A 10 13.82 17.99 -10.38
CA GLY A 10 14.34 17.05 -11.39
C GLY A 10 13.84 15.61 -11.18
N PRO A 11 13.88 14.75 -12.21
CA PRO A 11 13.32 13.40 -12.14
C PRO A 11 13.90 12.51 -11.04
N SER A 12 15.17 12.70 -10.68
CA SER A 12 15.91 11.94 -9.64
C SER A 12 15.97 12.65 -8.29
N ALA A 13 15.34 13.82 -8.15
CA ALA A 13 15.39 14.59 -6.91
C ALA A 13 14.80 13.78 -5.74
N LEU A 14 15.64 13.50 -4.74
CA LEU A 14 15.22 12.80 -3.52
C LEU A 14 14.65 13.78 -2.50
N LEU A 15 15.20 14.98 -2.40
CA LEU A 15 14.79 16.03 -1.46
C LEU A 15 13.65 16.87 -2.04
N THR A 16 12.48 16.26 -2.20
CA THR A 16 11.23 16.99 -2.46
C THR A 16 10.33 16.90 -1.22
N PRO A 17 9.41 17.86 -0.98
CA PRO A 17 8.49 17.77 0.15
C PRO A 17 7.69 16.47 0.19
N ALA A 18 7.24 15.97 -0.98
CA ALA A 18 6.53 14.70 -1.08
C ALA A 18 7.43 13.53 -0.68
N ASN A 19 8.64 13.43 -1.25
CA ASN A 19 9.56 12.35 -0.93
C ASN A 19 10.05 12.40 0.53
N ALA A 20 10.19 13.59 1.13
CA ALA A 20 10.55 13.73 2.53
C ALA A 20 9.49 13.12 3.45
N VAL A 21 8.20 13.32 3.13
CA VAL A 21 7.08 12.66 3.83
C VAL A 21 7.15 11.15 3.63
N THR A 22 7.34 10.65 2.41
CA THR A 22 7.46 9.22 2.12
C THR A 22 8.64 8.56 2.86
N ILE A 23 9.81 9.21 2.87
CA ILE A 23 11.01 8.73 3.56
C ILE A 23 10.79 8.75 5.07
N GLY A 24 10.21 9.82 5.61
CA GLY A 24 9.84 9.91 7.03
C GLY A 24 8.90 8.79 7.45
N ARG A 25 7.86 8.52 6.64
CA ARG A 25 6.95 7.39 6.85
C ARG A 25 7.68 6.05 6.83
N LEU A 26 8.56 5.82 5.86
CA LEU A 26 9.35 4.59 5.78
C LEU A 26 10.26 4.42 7.01
N ALA A 27 10.89 5.49 7.49
CA ALA A 27 11.77 5.48 8.66
C ALA A 27 11.02 5.29 9.98
N LEU A 28 9.80 5.82 10.08
CA LEU A 28 8.95 5.70 11.28
C LEU A 28 8.13 4.41 11.31
N SER A 29 7.94 3.73 10.18
CA SER A 29 7.20 2.47 10.13
C SER A 29 7.78 1.38 11.06
N PRO A 30 9.10 1.14 11.13
CA PRO A 30 9.68 0.22 12.11
C PRO A 30 9.37 0.59 13.56
N LEU A 31 9.37 1.89 13.89
CA LEU A 31 8.99 2.35 15.23
C LEU A 31 7.55 1.98 15.56
N LEU A 32 6.64 2.12 14.58
CA LEU A 32 5.27 1.63 14.73
C LEU A 32 5.20 0.13 14.99
N LEU A 33 5.99 -0.68 14.28
CA LEU A 33 6.03 -2.11 14.54
C LEU A 33 6.48 -2.42 15.96
N LEU A 34 7.51 -1.74 16.46
CA LEU A 34 7.99 -1.91 17.83
C LEU A 34 6.93 -1.56 18.87
N VAL A 35 6.19 -0.46 18.66
CA VAL A 35 5.10 -0.06 19.57
C VAL A 35 3.97 -1.10 19.57
N VAL A 36 3.63 -1.66 18.41
CA VAL A 36 2.63 -2.75 18.32
C VAL A 36 3.14 -4.03 18.99
N LEU A 37 4.41 -4.38 18.79
CA LEU A 37 4.99 -5.59 19.38
C LEU A 37 5.11 -5.52 20.91
N ASP A 38 5.33 -4.33 21.45
CA ASP A 38 5.46 -4.11 22.90
C ASP A 38 4.09 -3.96 23.60
N GLY A 39 3.16 -3.24 22.97
CA GLY A 39 1.89 -2.84 23.60
C GLY A 39 0.63 -3.38 22.95
N GLY A 40 0.71 -4.21 21.90
CA GLY A 40 -0.44 -4.73 21.17
C GLY A 40 -1.31 -3.63 20.55
N ASP A 41 -2.63 -3.80 20.67
CA ASP A 41 -3.65 -2.81 20.33
C ASP A 41 -3.76 -1.71 21.40
N SER A 42 -2.82 -0.76 21.32
CA SER A 42 -2.69 0.35 22.26
C SER A 42 -3.00 1.72 21.64
N TRP A 43 -3.41 2.70 22.47
CA TRP A 43 -3.65 4.08 22.00
C TRP A 43 -2.44 4.72 21.30
N PRO A 44 -1.18 4.54 21.77
CA PRO A 44 -0.01 5.01 21.04
C PRO A 44 0.14 4.37 19.66
N ALA A 45 -0.11 3.07 19.54
CA ALA A 45 -0.06 2.36 18.26
C ALA A 45 -1.11 2.91 17.28
N LEU A 46 -2.36 3.06 17.74
CA LEU A 46 -3.45 3.63 16.95
C LEU A 46 -3.16 5.06 16.50
N ALA A 47 -2.67 5.91 17.40
CA ALA A 47 -2.35 7.30 17.10
C ALA A 47 -1.25 7.39 16.03
N MET A 48 -0.15 6.63 16.22
CA MET A 48 0.95 6.62 15.26
C MET A 48 0.54 6.00 13.92
N TRP A 49 -0.25 4.93 13.92
CA TRP A 49 -0.85 4.36 12.70
C TRP A 49 -1.69 5.39 11.95
N THR A 50 -2.57 6.10 12.66
CA THR A 50 -3.46 7.11 12.06
C THR A 50 -2.66 8.23 11.39
N VAL A 51 -1.61 8.72 12.05
CA VAL A 51 -0.72 9.74 11.49
C VAL A 51 0.01 9.19 10.26
N LEU A 52 0.66 8.03 10.36
CA LEU A 52 1.47 7.47 9.28
C LEU A 52 0.62 7.07 8.07
N ALA A 53 -0.51 6.39 8.28
CA ALA A 53 -1.43 6.03 7.20
C ALA A 53 -2.06 7.27 6.55
N GLY A 54 -2.35 8.32 7.34
CA GLY A 54 -2.87 9.59 6.84
C GLY A 54 -1.87 10.37 5.98
N THR A 55 -0.56 10.22 6.24
CA THR A 55 0.48 10.96 5.49
C THR A 55 0.55 10.63 4.00
N ASP A 56 0.08 9.45 3.57
CA ASP A 56 -0.04 9.06 2.15
C ASP A 56 -0.97 9.97 1.33
N GLY A 57 -1.97 10.57 1.99
CA GLY A 57 -2.80 11.57 1.34
C GLY A 57 -2.03 12.87 1.07
N VAL A 58 -1.08 13.19 1.96
CA VAL A 58 -0.34 14.45 1.98
C VAL A 58 0.79 14.44 0.94
N ASP A 59 1.60 13.37 0.88
CA ASP A 59 2.66 13.25 -0.12
C ASP A 59 2.08 13.25 -1.55
N GLY A 60 0.95 12.57 -1.78
CA GLY A 60 0.24 12.59 -3.05
C GLY A 60 -0.31 13.97 -3.42
N TYR A 61 -0.78 14.75 -2.43
CA TYR A 61 -1.19 16.14 -2.65
C TYR A 61 0.01 17.03 -3.04
N LEU A 62 1.12 16.92 -2.31
CA LEU A 62 2.35 17.64 -2.60
C LEU A 62 2.92 17.29 -3.97
N ALA A 63 2.92 16.01 -4.35
CA ALA A 63 3.39 15.54 -5.65
C ALA A 63 2.52 16.07 -6.80
N ARG A 64 1.20 16.18 -6.63
CA ARG A 64 0.30 16.79 -7.64
C ARG A 64 0.58 18.29 -7.82
N ARG A 65 1.02 18.98 -6.76
CA ARG A 65 1.30 20.41 -6.76
C ARG A 65 2.70 20.75 -7.29
N HIS A 66 3.70 19.95 -6.95
CA HIS A 66 5.11 20.25 -7.26
C HIS A 66 5.70 19.41 -8.39
N GLY A 67 4.97 18.38 -8.86
CA GLY A 67 5.42 17.44 -9.88
C GLY A 67 5.88 16.11 -9.29
N THR A 68 5.61 15.01 -10.00
CA THR A 68 6.01 13.67 -9.59
C THR A 68 7.47 13.39 -9.97
N THR A 69 8.22 12.79 -9.06
CA THR A 69 9.61 12.34 -9.32
C THR A 69 9.66 10.84 -9.57
N ARG A 70 10.69 10.37 -10.28
CA ARG A 70 10.94 8.92 -10.47
C ARG A 70 11.26 8.26 -9.13
N SER A 71 11.97 8.97 -8.26
CA SER A 71 12.30 8.49 -6.92
C SER A 71 11.04 8.29 -6.06
N GLY A 72 10.11 9.25 -6.06
CA GLY A 72 8.82 9.10 -5.36
C GLY A 72 8.02 7.92 -5.89
N ALA A 73 7.92 7.77 -7.22
CA ALA A 73 7.22 6.63 -7.85
C ALA A 73 7.80 5.25 -7.45
N PHE A 74 9.04 5.18 -6.98
CA PHE A 74 9.65 3.97 -6.41
C PHE A 74 9.48 3.88 -4.88
N LEU A 75 9.66 5.00 -4.17
CA LEU A 75 9.59 5.05 -2.71
C LEU A 75 8.17 4.85 -2.18
N ASP A 76 7.15 5.44 -2.81
CA ASP A 76 5.78 5.40 -2.30
C ASP A 76 5.25 3.95 -2.19
N PRO A 77 5.36 3.09 -3.23
CA PRO A 77 4.92 1.70 -3.12
C PRO A 77 5.72 0.87 -2.11
N LEU A 78 6.96 1.26 -1.81
CA LEU A 78 7.78 0.60 -0.81
C LEU A 78 7.34 0.99 0.60
N ALA A 79 7.22 2.29 0.86
CA ALA A 79 6.80 2.84 2.14
C ALA A 79 5.39 2.35 2.52
N ASP A 80 4.45 2.38 1.58
CA ASP A 80 3.08 1.87 1.77
C ASP A 80 3.07 0.40 2.22
N LYS A 81 3.86 -0.46 1.56
CA LYS A 81 3.94 -1.87 1.91
C LYS A 81 4.60 -2.13 3.25
N VAL A 82 5.70 -1.42 3.54
CA VAL A 82 6.40 -1.57 4.81
C VAL A 82 5.47 -1.17 5.96
N LEU A 83 4.72 -0.08 5.79
CA LEU A 83 3.75 0.36 6.79
C LEU A 83 2.59 -0.65 6.94
N VAL A 84 1.84 -0.91 5.87
CA VAL A 84 0.60 -1.70 5.95
C VAL A 84 0.87 -3.17 6.20
N LEU A 85 1.73 -3.81 5.41
CA LEU A 85 2.03 -5.24 5.61
C LEU A 85 2.84 -5.45 6.88
N GLY A 86 3.75 -4.52 7.22
CA GLY A 86 4.47 -4.57 8.48
C GLY A 86 3.51 -4.58 9.67
N ALA A 87 2.57 -3.63 9.72
CA ALA A 87 1.60 -3.55 10.80
C ALA A 87 0.72 -4.80 10.87
N MET A 88 0.28 -5.34 9.73
CA MET A 88 -0.46 -6.61 9.69
C MET A 88 0.34 -7.77 10.29
N TRP A 89 1.63 -7.88 9.96
CA TRP A 89 2.49 -8.94 10.51
C TRP A 89 2.85 -8.71 11.98
N ALA A 90 2.98 -7.47 12.44
CA ALA A 90 3.13 -7.17 13.86
C ALA A 90 1.88 -7.59 14.65
N LEU A 91 0.69 -7.33 14.11
CA LEU A 91 -0.59 -7.81 14.69
C LEU A 91 -0.69 -9.34 14.72
N VAL A 92 -0.16 -10.04 13.72
CA VAL A 92 -0.04 -11.51 13.76
C VAL A 92 0.94 -11.96 14.85
N ALA A 93 2.05 -11.25 15.03
CA ALA A 93 3.09 -11.60 16.00
C ALA A 93 2.65 -11.43 17.47
N VAL A 94 1.65 -10.58 17.73
CA VAL A 94 1.01 -10.42 19.05
C VAL A 94 -0.31 -11.19 19.17
N ASP A 95 -0.51 -12.21 18.31
CA ASP A 95 -1.69 -13.08 18.28
C ASP A 95 -3.04 -12.35 18.08
N ARG A 96 -3.02 -11.08 17.66
CA ARG A 96 -4.24 -10.28 17.41
C ARG A 96 -4.95 -10.70 16.12
N TRP A 97 -4.21 -11.26 15.16
CA TRP A 97 -4.72 -11.75 13.88
C TRP A 97 -4.15 -13.11 13.51
N TRP A 98 -4.96 -13.92 12.84
CA TRP A 98 -4.50 -15.16 12.24
C TRP A 98 -3.58 -14.91 11.05
N PHE A 99 -2.49 -15.66 10.95
CA PHE A 99 -1.49 -15.47 9.89
C PHE A 99 -2.02 -15.71 8.47
N VAL A 100 -3.03 -16.57 8.28
CA VAL A 100 -3.54 -16.97 6.95
C VAL A 100 -4.09 -15.80 6.13
N PRO A 101 -5.06 -15.00 6.60
CA PRO A 101 -5.54 -13.84 5.85
C PRO A 101 -4.44 -12.82 5.51
N VAL A 102 -3.51 -12.59 6.45
CA VAL A 102 -2.37 -11.68 6.25
C VAL A 102 -1.39 -12.22 5.20
N ALA A 103 -1.11 -13.52 5.21
CA ALA A 103 -0.28 -14.19 4.22
C ALA A 103 -0.91 -14.13 2.82
N LEU A 104 -2.23 -14.33 2.70
CA LEU A 104 -2.95 -14.22 1.42
C LEU A 104 -2.83 -12.81 0.82
N ILE A 105 -3.02 -11.78 1.66
CA ILE A 105 -2.83 -10.38 1.24
C ILE A 105 -1.39 -10.14 0.80
N THR A 106 -0.41 -10.54 1.63
CA THR A 106 1.02 -10.36 1.36
C THR A 106 1.42 -11.01 0.03
N LEU A 107 1.08 -12.28 -0.17
CA LEU A 107 1.43 -13.04 -1.36
C LEU A 107 0.85 -12.38 -2.63
N ARG A 108 -0.40 -11.92 -2.55
CA ARG A 108 -1.06 -11.21 -3.65
C ARG A 108 -0.37 -9.87 -3.94
N GLU A 109 -0.10 -9.04 -2.93
CA GLU A 109 0.55 -7.74 -3.12
C GLU A 109 1.94 -7.86 -3.73
N LEU A 110 2.74 -8.81 -3.25
CA LEU A 110 4.06 -9.09 -3.82
C LEU A 110 3.93 -9.65 -5.24
N GLY A 111 3.01 -10.59 -5.48
CA GLY A 111 2.79 -11.22 -6.78
C GLY A 111 2.38 -10.21 -7.86
N ILE A 112 1.42 -9.32 -7.58
CA ILE A 112 1.01 -8.28 -8.54
C ILE A 112 2.14 -7.28 -8.81
N GLN A 113 2.95 -6.94 -7.81
CA GLN A 113 4.11 -6.06 -8.04
C GLN A 113 5.19 -6.72 -8.89
N ALA A 114 5.51 -7.99 -8.63
CA ALA A 114 6.41 -8.78 -9.47
C ALA A 114 5.89 -8.88 -10.91
N PHE A 115 4.60 -9.17 -11.07
CA PHE A 115 3.94 -9.25 -12.38
C PHE A 115 4.03 -7.92 -13.15
N ARG A 116 3.68 -6.80 -12.52
CA ARG A 116 3.79 -5.47 -13.16
C ARG A 116 5.23 -5.12 -13.51
N SER A 117 6.20 -5.42 -12.63
CA SER A 117 7.61 -5.16 -12.90
C SER A 117 8.12 -5.97 -14.10
N TYR A 118 7.78 -7.26 -14.15
CA TYR A 118 8.18 -8.16 -15.23
C TYR A 118 7.65 -7.71 -16.60
N TRP A 119 6.36 -7.39 -16.70
CA TRP A 119 5.75 -6.94 -17.96
C TRP A 119 6.12 -5.50 -18.33
N GLY A 120 6.29 -4.62 -17.34
CA GLY A 120 6.74 -3.25 -17.54
C GLY A 120 8.12 -3.18 -18.19
N ARG A 121 9.04 -4.08 -17.80
CA ARG A 121 10.36 -4.21 -18.45
C ARG A 121 10.29 -4.66 -19.91
N ARG A 122 9.16 -5.23 -20.35
CA ARG A 122 8.90 -5.68 -21.73
C ARG A 122 8.02 -4.72 -22.53
N GLY A 123 7.82 -3.50 -22.02
CA GLY A 123 7.05 -2.46 -22.71
C GLY A 123 5.52 -2.60 -22.58
N LEU A 124 5.03 -3.56 -21.79
CA LEU A 124 3.59 -3.72 -21.54
C LEU A 124 3.22 -3.05 -20.21
N ALA A 125 2.54 -1.91 -20.30
CA ALA A 125 1.97 -1.24 -19.15
C ALA A 125 0.62 -1.87 -18.78
N VAL A 126 0.53 -2.46 -17.59
CA VAL A 126 -0.75 -2.95 -17.04
C VAL A 126 -1.39 -1.83 -16.24
N PRO A 127 -2.50 -1.22 -16.71
CA PRO A 127 -3.08 -0.06 -16.05
C PRO A 127 -3.66 -0.43 -14.68
N ALA A 128 -3.56 0.52 -13.74
CA ALA A 128 -4.16 0.37 -12.43
C ALA A 128 -5.69 0.57 -12.50
N THR A 129 -6.44 -0.27 -11.78
CA THR A 129 -7.90 -0.14 -11.67
C THR A 129 -8.29 0.68 -10.43
N GLY A 130 -9.40 1.42 -10.49
CA GLY A 130 -9.92 2.19 -9.34
C GLY A 130 -10.18 1.33 -8.10
N TRP A 131 -10.51 0.05 -8.29
CA TRP A 131 -10.66 -0.93 -7.22
C TRP A 131 -9.39 -1.15 -6.41
N ALA A 132 -8.21 -0.90 -6.97
CA ALA A 132 -6.95 -0.98 -6.23
C ALA A 132 -6.88 0.07 -5.12
N LYS A 133 -7.51 1.24 -5.29
CA LYS A 133 -7.59 2.30 -4.28
C LYS A 133 -8.55 1.94 -3.14
N VAL A 134 -9.70 1.34 -3.49
CA VAL A 134 -10.65 0.88 -2.46
C VAL A 134 -10.02 -0.20 -1.59
N LYS A 135 -9.31 -1.16 -2.20
CA LYS A 135 -8.56 -2.21 -1.49
C LYS A 135 -7.60 -1.64 -0.44
N THR A 136 -6.79 -0.64 -0.80
CA THR A 136 -5.81 -0.07 0.14
C THR A 136 -6.48 0.68 1.29
N VAL A 137 -7.56 1.41 1.02
CA VAL A 137 -8.35 2.06 2.08
C VAL A 137 -8.93 1.02 3.04
N VAL A 138 -9.52 -0.06 2.53
CA VAL A 138 -10.09 -1.12 3.37
C VAL A 138 -9.03 -1.83 4.20
N GLN A 139 -7.85 -2.12 3.64
CA GLN A 139 -6.72 -2.67 4.40
C GLN A 139 -6.27 -1.71 5.50
N ALA A 140 -6.16 -0.42 5.20
CA ALA A 140 -5.70 0.56 6.17
C ALA A 140 -6.70 0.76 7.32
N VAL A 141 -8.00 0.74 7.00
CA VAL A 141 -9.08 0.78 8.00
C VAL A 141 -9.09 -0.49 8.84
N ALA A 142 -8.90 -1.67 8.25
CA ALA A 142 -8.85 -2.93 9.00
C ALA A 142 -7.73 -2.92 10.05
N VAL A 143 -6.53 -2.44 9.69
CA VAL A 143 -5.43 -2.26 10.65
C VAL A 143 -5.77 -1.24 11.73
N GLY A 144 -6.37 -0.11 11.37
CA GLY A 144 -6.80 0.90 12.35
C GLY A 144 -7.84 0.37 13.34
N ILE A 145 -8.79 -0.44 12.89
CA ILE A 145 -9.76 -1.13 13.74
C ILE A 145 -9.05 -2.11 14.67
N ALA A 146 -8.13 -2.92 14.14
CA ALA A 146 -7.40 -3.91 14.93
C ALA A 146 -6.48 -3.30 15.99
N LEU A 147 -5.95 -2.09 15.75
CA LEU A 147 -5.14 -1.36 16.71
C LEU A 147 -5.96 -0.55 17.72
N CYS A 148 -7.28 -0.52 17.60
CA CYS A 148 -8.15 0.28 18.45
C CYS A 148 -8.41 -0.43 19.79
N PRO A 149 -7.89 0.07 20.93
CA PRO A 149 -8.06 -0.60 22.22
C PRO A 149 -9.54 -0.68 22.64
N ALA A 150 -10.34 0.29 22.22
CA ALA A 150 -11.79 0.31 22.51
C ALA A 150 -12.56 -0.83 21.81
N LEU A 151 -11.95 -1.55 20.87
CA LEU A 151 -12.52 -2.69 20.16
C LEU A 151 -11.83 -4.01 20.52
N GLU A 152 -10.96 -4.02 21.53
CA GLU A 152 -10.23 -5.20 22.00
C GLU A 152 -11.21 -6.32 22.42
N GLU A 153 -12.29 -5.96 23.13
CA GLU A 153 -13.31 -6.91 23.59
C GLU A 153 -14.20 -7.47 22.47
N VAL A 154 -14.11 -6.93 21.24
CA VAL A 154 -14.95 -7.31 20.10
C VAL A 154 -14.07 -7.62 18.87
N PRO A 155 -13.17 -8.61 18.96
CA PRO A 155 -12.16 -8.88 17.95
C PRO A 155 -12.76 -9.23 16.58
N GLU A 156 -14.01 -9.72 16.54
CA GLU A 156 -14.73 -10.09 15.32
C GLU A 156 -14.90 -8.92 14.35
N ILE A 157 -14.95 -7.68 14.84
CA ILE A 157 -15.06 -6.48 13.99
C ILE A 157 -13.76 -6.32 13.18
N ALA A 158 -12.60 -6.46 13.83
CA ALA A 158 -11.30 -6.40 13.19
C ALA A 158 -11.11 -7.55 12.20
N ASP A 159 -11.51 -8.77 12.58
CA ASP A 159 -11.40 -9.96 11.74
C ASP A 159 -12.31 -9.87 10.51
N THR A 160 -13.53 -9.37 10.68
CA THR A 160 -14.47 -9.14 9.57
C THR A 160 -13.91 -8.11 8.59
N ALA A 161 -13.33 -7.02 9.10
CA ALA A 161 -12.66 -6.02 8.26
C ALA A 161 -11.45 -6.62 7.52
N LEU A 162 -10.67 -7.47 8.17
CA LEU A 162 -9.55 -8.18 7.56
C LEU A 162 -10.01 -9.13 6.45
N TRP A 163 -11.07 -9.92 6.67
CA TRP A 163 -11.61 -10.80 5.63
C TRP A 163 -12.24 -10.03 4.46
N ALA A 164 -12.88 -8.89 4.72
CA ALA A 164 -13.32 -7.99 3.67
C ALA A 164 -12.12 -7.46 2.84
N ALA A 165 -11.01 -7.11 3.50
CA ALA A 165 -9.77 -6.73 2.84
C ALA A 165 -9.21 -7.88 1.98
N VAL A 166 -9.21 -9.13 2.48
CA VAL A 166 -8.81 -10.33 1.71
C VAL A 166 -9.67 -10.48 0.47
N ALA A 167 -11.00 -10.45 0.62
CA ALA A 167 -11.94 -10.61 -0.50
C ALA A 167 -11.70 -9.58 -1.61
N LEU A 168 -11.56 -8.30 -1.25
CA LEU A 168 -11.22 -7.24 -2.20
C LEU A 168 -9.84 -7.44 -2.84
N THR A 169 -8.87 -7.89 -2.06
CA THR A 169 -7.50 -8.14 -2.53
C THR A 169 -7.48 -9.25 -3.58
N LEU A 170 -8.19 -10.35 -3.35
CA LEU A 170 -8.31 -11.45 -4.30
C LEU A 170 -9.12 -11.04 -5.55
N ALA A 171 -10.25 -10.36 -5.37
CA ALA A 171 -11.09 -9.89 -6.48
C ALA A 171 -10.31 -8.97 -7.42
N THR A 172 -9.56 -8.02 -6.86
CA THR A 172 -8.71 -7.11 -7.65
C THR A 172 -7.52 -7.83 -8.28
N GLY A 173 -6.95 -8.84 -7.63
CA GLY A 173 -5.90 -9.68 -8.20
C GLY A 173 -6.36 -10.41 -9.46
N LEU A 174 -7.57 -10.97 -9.41
CA LEU A 174 -8.18 -11.65 -10.55
C LEU A 174 -8.47 -10.71 -11.73
N GLN A 175 -8.87 -9.46 -11.45
CA GLN A 175 -9.02 -8.43 -12.49
C GLN A 175 -7.67 -8.13 -13.18
N TYR A 176 -6.58 -8.04 -12.42
CA TYR A 176 -5.25 -7.79 -12.97
C TYR A 176 -4.78 -8.93 -13.89
N VAL A 177 -4.96 -10.18 -13.49
CA VAL A 177 -4.60 -11.35 -14.32
C VAL A 177 -5.40 -11.37 -15.61
N ARG A 178 -6.72 -11.10 -15.53
CA ARG A 178 -7.58 -11.03 -16.71
C ARG A 178 -7.19 -9.90 -17.65
N ALA A 179 -6.88 -8.71 -17.13
CA ALA A 179 -6.42 -7.58 -17.94
C ALA A 179 -5.09 -7.88 -18.64
N GLY A 180 -4.10 -8.42 -17.90
CA GLY A 180 -2.81 -8.80 -18.47
C GLY A 180 -2.91 -9.86 -19.57
N SER A 181 -3.84 -10.81 -19.44
CA SER A 181 -4.08 -11.86 -20.45
C SER A 181 -4.73 -11.37 -21.76
N ARG A 182 -5.33 -10.16 -21.76
CA ARG A 182 -5.91 -9.54 -22.96
C ARG A 182 -4.89 -8.67 -23.68
N SER A 183 -4.08 -7.93 -22.93
CA SER A 183 -3.02 -7.08 -23.49
C SER A 183 -1.92 -7.89 -24.19
N THR A 184 -1.60 -9.08 -23.68
CA THR A 184 -0.63 -10.00 -24.31
C THR A 184 -1.12 -10.61 -25.62
N ARG A 185 -2.45 -10.76 -25.83
CA ARG A 185 -3.00 -11.28 -27.10
C ARG A 185 -2.91 -10.27 -28.25
N LEU A 186 -3.00 -8.97 -27.96
CA LEU A 186 -2.96 -7.91 -28.98
C LEU A 186 -1.56 -7.69 -29.56
N THR A 187 -0.50 -7.99 -28.79
CA THR A 187 0.88 -7.92 -29.29
C THR A 187 1.29 -9.17 -30.08
N GLY A 188 0.61 -10.30 -29.86
CA GLY A 188 0.83 -11.53 -30.63
C GLY A 188 0.29 -11.49 -32.07
N SER A 189 -0.63 -10.57 -32.39
CA SER A 189 -1.21 -10.42 -33.74
C SER A 189 -0.52 -9.35 -34.61
N LEU A 190 0.56 -8.74 -34.12
CA LEU A 190 1.37 -7.75 -34.84
C LEU A 190 2.79 -8.26 -35.15
N ARG A 191 3.00 -9.58 -35.09
CA ARG A 191 4.20 -10.27 -35.54
C ARG A 191 3.89 -11.13 -36.75
#